data_AF-A0A9W6YIF9-F1
#
_entry.id   AF-A0A9W6YIF9-F1
#
_cell.length_a   1.000
_cell.length_b   1.000
_cell.length_c   1.000
_cell.angle_alpha   90.00
_cell.angle_beta   90.00
_cell.angle_gamma   90.00
#
_symmetry.space_group_name_H-M   'P 1'
#
loop_
_entity.id
_entity.type
_entity.pdbx_description
1 polymer ?
#
loop_
_entity_poly.entity_id
_entity_poly.type
_entity_poly.pdbx_seq_one_letter_code
_entity_poly.pdbx_strand_id
1 'polypeptide(L)'
;MGFVFTGRMGTGLVVARLPDGRWSAPSAIGTAGIGWGPQIGGEITDFVIILNTQRAVEAFCASGQVNLGAELGISAGPVGRVASGALEASASMDVAPCYSYSHSKGLYAGISLEGSVILARLDINRSFYGKAVGVPELLGGVEPPPVAAAPLYEAIRAAMER
;
A
#
# COMPACT_ATOMS: atom_id res chain seq x y z
N MET A 1 15.82 6.16 28.50
CA MET A 1 14.51 5.95 27.84
C MET A 1 14.20 7.17 27.00
N GLY A 2 14.70 7.20 25.75
CA GLY A 2 14.42 8.30 24.83
C GLY A 2 13.26 7.91 23.92
N PHE A 3 12.31 8.82 23.70
CA PHE A 3 11.33 8.70 22.63
C PHE A 3 11.89 9.38 21.39
N VAL A 4 11.80 8.71 20.24
CA VAL A 4 12.28 9.23 18.96
C VAL A 4 11.12 9.27 17.97
N PHE A 5 10.99 10.40 17.28
CA PHE A 5 10.12 10.50 16.11
C PHE A 5 10.78 9.79 14.94
N THR A 6 10.02 8.94 14.26
CA THR A 6 10.45 8.28 13.04
C THR A 6 9.55 8.67 11.89
N GLY A 7 10.14 8.74 10.70
CA GLY A 7 9.41 8.97 9.46
C GLY A 7 9.48 7.72 8.61
N ARG A 8 8.35 7.36 8.00
CA ARG A 8 8.28 6.32 6.98
C ARG A 8 7.84 6.94 5.67
N MET A 9 8.54 6.61 4.60
CA MET A 9 8.13 6.94 3.25
C MET A 9 8.26 5.71 2.37
N GLY A 10 7.30 5.57 1.46
CA GLY A 10 7.25 4.43 0.56
C GLY A 10 6.63 4.79 -0.78
N THR A 11 6.93 3.99 -1.79
CA THR A 11 6.24 4.01 -3.07
C THR A 11 5.67 2.62 -3.31
N GLY A 12 4.64 2.55 -4.14
CA GLY A 12 4.02 1.28 -4.43
C GLY A 12 3.10 1.31 -5.62
N LEU A 13 2.48 0.16 -5.86
CA LEU A 13 1.42 -0.01 -6.83
C LEU A 13 0.18 -0.57 -6.13
N VAL A 14 -0.99 -0.09 -6.54
CA VAL A 14 -2.27 -0.67 -6.18
C VAL A 14 -2.92 -1.28 -7.42
N VAL A 15 -3.48 -2.48 -7.26
CA VAL A 15 -4.17 -3.21 -8.33
C VAL A 15 -5.47 -3.79 -7.78
N ALA A 16 -6.52 -3.79 -8.60
CA ALA A 16 -7.82 -4.33 -8.22
C ALA A 16 -8.14 -5.62 -8.97
N ARG A 17 -8.83 -6.55 -8.30
CA ARG A 17 -9.46 -7.69 -8.97
C ARG A 17 -10.82 -7.26 -9.52
N LEU A 18 -11.00 -7.35 -10.84
CA LEU A 18 -12.24 -6.99 -11.51
C LEU A 18 -13.30 -8.10 -11.36
N PRO A 19 -14.60 -7.77 -11.49
CA PRO A 19 -15.69 -8.76 -11.44
C PRO A 19 -15.54 -9.91 -12.45
N ASP A 20 -14.96 -9.62 -13.62
CA ASP A 20 -14.66 -10.62 -14.67
C ASP A 20 -13.52 -11.58 -14.29
N GLY A 21 -12.94 -11.44 -13.10
CA GLY A 21 -11.77 -12.22 -12.65
C GLY A 21 -10.45 -11.77 -13.29
N ARG A 22 -10.44 -10.71 -14.10
CA ARG A 22 -9.21 -10.07 -14.60
C ARG A 22 -8.60 -9.14 -13.55
N TRP A 23 -7.32 -8.80 -13.72
CA TRP A 23 -6.68 -7.74 -12.95
C TRP A 23 -6.82 -6.40 -13.66
N SER A 24 -7.03 -5.34 -12.89
CA SER A 24 -7.08 -3.96 -13.37
C SER A 24 -5.68 -3.46 -13.79
N ALA A 25 -5.62 -2.30 -14.45
CA ALA A 25 -4.36 -1.59 -14.61
C ALA A 25 -3.84 -1.12 -13.24
N PRO A 26 -2.51 -1.11 -13.01
CA PRO A 26 -1.95 -0.69 -11.73
C PRO A 26 -1.97 0.83 -11.60
N SER A 27 -2.26 1.33 -10.41
CA SER A 27 -2.10 2.75 -10.06
C SER A 27 -0.89 2.93 -9.14
N ALA A 28 -0.08 3.94 -9.40
CA ALA A 28 1.00 4.34 -8.51
C ALA A 28 0.44 4.91 -7.21
N ILE A 29 1.04 4.51 -6.11
CA ILE A 29 0.73 5.00 -4.76
C ILE A 29 2.01 5.45 -4.05
N GLY A 30 1.85 6.34 -3.10
CA GLY A 30 2.89 6.75 -2.16
C GLY A 30 2.37 6.56 -0.75
N THR A 31 3.27 6.21 0.16
CA THR A 31 2.96 6.06 1.58
C THR A 31 3.79 7.08 2.35
N ALA A 32 3.16 7.77 3.29
CA ALA A 32 3.83 8.64 4.24
C ALA A 32 3.33 8.31 5.64
N GLY A 33 4.23 8.15 6.59
CA GLY A 33 3.88 7.83 7.97
C GLY A 33 4.80 8.51 8.96
N ILE A 34 4.26 8.72 10.15
CA ILE A 34 4.99 9.22 11.32
C ILE A 34 4.84 8.22 12.45
N GLY A 35 5.94 7.96 13.15
CA GLY A 35 5.99 7.07 14.30
C GLY A 35 6.53 7.77 15.54
N TRP A 36 6.06 7.35 16.71
CA TRP A 36 6.59 7.77 18.00
C TRP A 36 6.73 6.57 18.92
N GLY A 37 7.89 6.45 19.57
CA GLY A 37 8.15 5.35 20.51
C GLY A 37 9.58 5.33 21.03
N PRO A 38 9.88 4.43 21.99
CA PRO A 38 11.25 4.06 22.33
C PRO A 38 11.87 3.25 21.18
N GLN A 39 12.23 3.94 20.11
CA GLN A 39 12.70 3.37 18.86
C GLN A 39 13.92 4.15 18.34
N ILE A 40 14.76 3.51 17.53
CA ILE A 40 15.84 4.16 16.79
C ILE A 40 15.88 3.54 15.39
N GLY A 41 15.78 4.37 14.36
CA GLY A 41 15.85 3.91 12.98
C GLY A 41 15.02 4.74 12.01
N GLY A 42 15.07 4.32 10.74
CA GLY A 42 14.26 4.83 9.65
C GLY A 42 14.07 3.73 8.62
N GLU A 43 12.92 3.70 7.96
CA GLU A 43 12.55 2.66 7.00
C GLU A 43 12.05 3.28 5.70
N ILE A 44 12.50 2.71 4.58
CA ILE A 44 11.88 2.89 3.28
C ILE A 44 11.23 1.58 2.88
N THR A 45 9.98 1.65 2.46
CA THR A 45 9.18 0.46 2.17
C THR A 45 8.58 0.53 0.77
N ASP A 46 8.72 -0.58 0.04
CA ASP A 46 8.01 -0.78 -1.21
C ASP A 46 6.71 -1.56 -0.93
N PHE A 47 5.57 -1.07 -1.40
CA PHE A 47 4.26 -1.69 -1.20
C PHE A 47 3.61 -2.14 -2.50
N VAL A 48 2.96 -3.30 -2.47
CA VAL A 48 1.99 -3.72 -3.48
C VAL A 48 0.68 -4.00 -2.76
N ILE A 49 -0.37 -3.27 -3.14
CA ILE A 49 -1.68 -3.35 -2.50
C ILE A 49 -2.66 -3.96 -3.48
N ILE A 50 -3.27 -5.06 -3.06
CA ILE A 50 -4.23 -5.80 -3.87
C ILE A 50 -5.62 -5.58 -3.27
N LEU A 51 -6.40 -4.75 -3.96
CA LEU A 51 -7.80 -4.50 -3.61
C LEU A 51 -8.65 -5.60 -4.22
N ASN A 52 -9.06 -6.57 -3.41
CA ASN A 52 -9.81 -7.73 -3.89
C ASN A 52 -11.34 -7.53 -3.83
N THR A 53 -11.80 -6.38 -3.32
CA THR A 53 -13.23 -6.14 -3.06
C THR A 53 -13.68 -4.79 -3.60
N GLN A 54 -14.91 -4.75 -4.09
CA GLN A 54 -15.46 -3.55 -4.73
C GLN A 54 -15.54 -2.37 -3.76
N ARG A 55 -15.86 -2.62 -2.49
CA ARG A 55 -15.90 -1.57 -1.46
C ARG A 55 -14.51 -0.97 -1.18
N ALA A 56 -13.46 -1.80 -1.18
CA ALA A 56 -12.09 -1.31 -1.01
C ALA A 56 -11.61 -0.48 -2.22
N VAL A 57 -12.05 -0.85 -3.42
CA VAL A 57 -11.83 -0.04 -4.63
C VAL A 57 -12.59 1.27 -4.54
N GLU A 58 -13.89 1.26 -4.21
CA GLU A 58 -14.72 2.46 -4.06
C GLU A 58 -14.16 3.40 -3.00
N ALA A 59 -13.77 2.86 -1.85
CA ALA A 59 -13.08 3.56 -0.78
C ALA A 59 -11.84 4.31 -1.28
N PHE A 60 -10.94 3.59 -1.95
CA PHE A 60 -9.68 4.14 -2.44
C PHE A 60 -9.91 5.16 -3.57
N CYS A 61 -10.88 4.89 -4.45
CA CYS A 61 -11.26 5.74 -5.57
C CYS A 61 -11.97 7.04 -5.14
N ALA A 62 -12.79 7.00 -4.07
CA ALA A 62 -13.58 8.14 -3.63
C ALA A 62 -12.73 9.27 -3.04
N SER A 63 -11.70 8.91 -2.27
CA SER A 63 -10.83 9.89 -1.59
C SER A 63 -9.45 10.03 -2.23
N GLY A 64 -9.03 9.08 -3.09
CA GLY A 64 -7.66 9.00 -3.63
C GLY A 64 -6.60 8.77 -2.56
N GLN A 65 -7.03 8.55 -1.32
CA GLN A 65 -6.18 8.40 -0.15
C GLN A 65 -6.86 7.51 0.89
N VAL A 66 -6.08 6.66 1.55
CA VAL A 66 -6.54 5.80 2.64
C VAL A 66 -5.62 6.02 3.83
N ASN A 67 -6.22 6.35 4.97
CA ASN A 67 -5.50 6.44 6.23
C ASN A 67 -5.42 5.04 6.84
N LEU A 68 -4.20 4.52 6.97
CA LEU A 68 -3.95 3.35 7.81
C LEU A 68 -3.72 3.87 9.22
N GLY A 69 -4.60 3.47 10.13
CA GLY A 69 -4.67 3.97 11.50
C GLY A 69 -3.42 3.70 12.33
N ALA A 70 -3.57 3.86 13.64
CA ALA A 70 -2.46 3.68 14.58
C ALA A 70 -2.05 2.19 14.65
N GLU A 71 -0.94 1.83 14.01
CA GLU A 71 -0.36 0.49 14.05
C GLU A 71 0.68 0.41 15.17
N LEU A 72 0.65 -0.67 15.95
CA LEU A 72 1.70 -1.00 16.92
C LEU A 72 2.72 -1.94 16.26
N GLY A 73 3.94 -1.44 16.05
CA GLY A 73 5.02 -2.18 15.42
C GLY A 73 6.02 -2.73 16.44
N ILE A 74 6.47 -3.97 16.24
CA ILE A 74 7.66 -4.53 16.89
C ILE A 74 8.59 -5.01 15.77
N SER A 75 9.82 -4.49 15.72
CA SER A 75 10.80 -4.83 14.70
C SER A 75 12.21 -4.97 15.29
N ALA A 76 13.01 -5.87 14.71
CA ALA A 76 14.41 -6.08 15.05
C ALA A 76 15.21 -6.57 13.83
N GLY A 77 16.12 -5.74 13.31
CA GLY A 77 17.15 -6.14 12.32
C GLY A 77 17.19 -5.31 11.01
N PRO A 78 18.17 -5.56 10.11
CA PRO A 78 18.34 -4.86 8.83
C PRO A 78 17.34 -5.29 7.73
N VAL A 79 16.61 -6.39 7.98
CA VAL A 79 15.53 -6.91 7.12
C VAL A 79 14.29 -7.00 8.00
N GLY A 80 13.67 -5.85 8.26
CA GLY A 80 12.46 -5.75 9.07
C GLY A 80 11.29 -6.43 8.37
N ARG A 81 10.88 -7.61 8.84
CA ARG A 81 9.57 -8.17 8.49
C ARG A 81 8.56 -7.50 9.42
N VAL A 82 7.97 -6.40 8.99
CA VAL A 82 6.90 -5.75 9.75
C VAL A 82 5.74 -6.74 9.81
N ALA A 83 5.50 -7.33 10.97
CA ALA A 83 4.21 -7.98 11.24
C ALA A 83 3.21 -6.84 11.48
N SER A 84 2.69 -6.27 10.39
CA SER A 84 1.55 -5.35 10.45
C SER A 84 0.31 -6.18 10.79
N GLY A 85 0.15 -6.47 12.08
CA GLY A 85 -1.16 -6.79 12.62
C GLY A 85 -1.93 -5.48 12.60
N ALA A 86 -2.53 -5.14 11.45
CA ALA A 86 -3.41 -3.99 11.33
C ALA A 86 -4.57 -4.18 12.32
N LEU A 87 -4.43 -3.62 13.52
CA LEU A 87 -5.59 -3.37 14.36
C LEU A 87 -6.26 -2.14 13.74
N GLU A 88 -7.12 -2.40 12.76
CA GLU A 88 -7.85 -1.38 12.01
C GLU A 88 -8.81 -0.62 12.93
N ALA A 89 -8.28 0.33 13.68
CA ALA A 89 -9.06 1.35 14.35
C ALA A 89 -9.36 2.47 13.35
N SER A 90 -10.26 2.20 12.41
CA SER A 90 -11.06 3.21 11.72
C SER A 90 -12.48 2.66 11.65
N ALA A 91 -13.24 2.95 12.71
CA ALA A 91 -14.59 2.49 12.99
C ALA A 91 -15.67 3.04 12.02
N SER A 92 -15.42 3.03 10.72
CA SER A 92 -16.39 3.49 9.72
C SER A 92 -16.31 2.84 8.33
N MET A 93 -15.36 1.95 8.06
CA MET A 93 -15.35 1.17 6.81
C MET A 93 -15.15 -0.29 7.15
N ASP A 94 -16.21 -1.07 6.93
CA ASP A 94 -16.24 -2.53 6.92
C ASP A 94 -15.17 -3.02 5.93
N VAL A 95 -13.97 -3.31 6.45
CA VAL A 95 -12.78 -3.59 5.63
C VAL A 95 -12.89 -4.98 5.06
N ALA A 96 -13.31 -5.00 3.81
CA ALA A 96 -13.27 -6.16 2.97
C ALA A 96 -11.80 -6.50 2.63
N PRO A 97 -11.40 -7.79 2.60
CA PRO A 97 -10.01 -8.22 2.71
C PRO A 97 -9.13 -7.62 1.61
N CYS A 98 -8.21 -6.75 2.01
CA CYS A 98 -7.13 -6.23 1.18
C CYS A 98 -5.87 -7.07 1.46
N TYR A 99 -5.27 -7.64 0.41
CA TYR A 99 -3.97 -8.30 0.56
C TYR A 99 -2.90 -7.27 0.24
N SER A 100 -2.17 -6.82 1.26
CA SER A 100 -1.01 -5.96 1.08
C SER A 100 0.27 -6.78 1.24
N TYR A 101 1.15 -6.70 0.25
CA TYR A 101 2.49 -7.23 0.33
C TYR A 101 3.46 -6.06 0.43
N SER A 102 4.26 -6.04 1.49
CA SER A 102 5.25 -5.00 1.75
C SER A 102 6.63 -5.62 1.83
N HIS A 103 7.59 -4.99 1.14
CA HIS A 103 9.00 -5.32 1.26
C HIS A 103 9.74 -4.10 1.79
N SER A 104 10.05 -4.13 3.08
CA SER A 104 10.76 -3.06 3.78
C SER A 104 12.27 -3.23 3.72
N LYS A 105 12.98 -2.11 3.55
CA LYS A 105 14.44 -2.01 3.74
C LYS A 105 14.72 -0.92 4.77
N GLY A 106 15.29 -1.30 5.91
CA GLY A 106 15.59 -0.38 7.00
C GLY A 106 16.24 -1.09 8.17
N LEU A 107 16.93 -0.32 9.03
CA LEU A 107 17.43 -0.79 10.31
C LEU A 107 16.51 -0.23 11.39
N TYR A 108 15.78 -1.13 12.06
CA TYR A 108 14.79 -0.75 13.04
C TYR A 108 14.85 -1.66 14.27
N ALA A 109 14.80 -1.03 15.45
CA ALA A 109 14.70 -1.71 16.74
C ALA A 109 13.84 -0.86 17.68
N GLY A 110 12.73 -1.41 18.15
CA GLY A 110 11.87 -0.73 19.11
C GLY A 110 10.42 -1.19 19.10
N ILE A 111 9.64 -0.50 19.93
CA ILE A 111 8.17 -0.56 19.95
C ILE A 111 7.69 0.82 19.51
N SER A 112 6.84 0.86 18.50
CA SER A 112 6.38 2.12 17.88
C SER A 112 4.88 2.15 17.75
N LEU A 113 4.29 3.33 17.98
CA LEU A 113 2.97 3.66 17.48
C LEU A 113 3.14 4.48 16.21
N GLU A 114 2.57 4.00 15.11
CA GLU A 114 2.74 4.59 13.80
C GLU A 114 1.39 4.94 13.18
N GLY A 115 1.28 6.14 12.62
CA GLY A 115 0.16 6.49 11.74
C GLY A 115 0.67 6.66 10.32
N SER A 116 -0.03 6.13 9.32
CA SER A 116 0.36 6.32 7.92
C SER A 116 -0.81 6.57 6.99
N VAL A 117 -0.54 7.27 5.90
CA VAL A 117 -1.50 7.52 4.83
C VAL A 117 -0.93 6.99 3.53
N ILE A 118 -1.81 6.41 2.73
CA ILE A 118 -1.53 6.00 1.36
C ILE A 118 -2.27 6.96 0.44
N LEU A 119 -1.56 7.45 -0.56
CA LEU A 119 -2.02 8.46 -1.50
C LEU A 119 -1.80 7.96 -2.91
N ALA A 120 -2.78 8.12 -3.78
CA ALA A 120 -2.60 7.89 -5.20
C ALA A 120 -1.67 8.96 -5.81
N ARG A 121 -0.71 8.53 -6.63
CA ARG A 121 0.24 9.42 -7.30
C ARG A 121 -0.21 9.72 -8.72
N LEU A 122 -1.18 10.62 -8.85
CA LEU A 122 -1.79 10.99 -10.14
C LEU A 122 -0.76 11.51 -11.15
N ASP A 123 0.25 12.26 -10.71
CA ASP A 123 1.31 12.76 -11.59
C ASP A 123 2.14 11.62 -12.21
N ILE A 124 2.42 10.59 -11.40
CA ILE A 124 3.16 9.40 -11.86
C ILE A 124 2.31 8.57 -12.80
N ASN A 125 1.03 8.37 -12.48
CA ASN A 125 0.09 7.72 -13.38
C ASN A 125 0.04 8.45 -14.73
N ARG A 126 -0.11 9.78 -14.71
CA ARG A 126 -0.14 10.59 -15.93
C ARG A 126 1.13 10.45 -16.75
N SER A 127 2.29 10.49 -16.11
CA SER A 127 3.58 10.32 -16.79
C SER A 127 3.74 8.93 -17.38
N PHE A 128 3.25 7.90 -16.70
CA PHE A 128 3.39 6.51 -17.11
C PHE A 128 2.41 6.13 -18.24
N TYR A 129 1.15 6.55 -18.13
CA TYR A 129 0.11 6.29 -19.13
C TYR A 129 0.11 7.28 -20.29
N GLY A 130 0.88 8.38 -20.21
CA GLY A 130 0.97 9.41 -21.24
C GLY A 130 -0.30 10.28 -21.39
N LYS A 131 -1.29 10.09 -20.52
CA LYS A 131 -2.56 10.82 -20.49
C LYS A 131 -3.05 11.00 -19.07
N ALA A 132 -3.89 12.01 -18.85
CA ALA A 132 -4.57 12.15 -17.57
C ALA A 132 -5.55 10.98 -17.41
N VAL A 133 -5.28 10.14 -16.41
CA VAL A 133 -6.07 8.95 -16.11
C VAL A 133 -6.26 8.88 -14.59
N GLY A 134 -7.51 8.76 -14.18
CA GLY A 134 -7.90 8.67 -12.78
C GLY A 134 -7.69 7.26 -12.22
N VAL A 135 -7.55 7.20 -10.90
CA VAL A 135 -7.57 5.93 -10.15
C VAL A 135 -8.83 5.09 -10.45
N PRO A 136 -10.05 5.66 -10.55
CA PRO A 136 -11.24 4.88 -10.88
C PRO A 136 -11.18 4.25 -12.27
N GLU A 137 -10.55 4.91 -13.24
CA GLU A 137 -10.39 4.39 -14.61
C GLU A 137 -9.39 3.23 -14.65
N LEU A 138 -8.31 3.33 -13.86
CA LEU A 138 -7.30 2.27 -13.72
C LEU A 138 -7.88 1.04 -13.01
N LEU A 139 -8.43 1.24 -11.81
CA LEU A 139 -8.91 0.17 -10.94
C LEU A 139 -10.27 -0.39 -11.38
N GLY A 140 -11.08 0.41 -12.08
CA GLY A 140 -12.33 0.00 -12.71
C GLY A 140 -12.13 -0.77 -14.02
N GLY A 141 -10.89 -0.86 -14.54
CA GLY A 141 -10.59 -1.65 -15.74
C GLY A 141 -11.00 -0.99 -17.05
N VAL A 142 -11.21 0.34 -17.06
CA VAL A 142 -11.40 1.12 -18.29
C VAL A 142 -10.10 1.14 -19.07
N GLU A 143 -8.98 1.34 -18.37
CA GLU A 143 -7.65 1.24 -18.94
C GLU A 143 -7.15 -0.21 -18.94
N PRO A 144 -6.64 -0.71 -20.08
CA PRO A 144 -6.08 -2.04 -20.13
C PRO A 144 -4.76 -2.11 -19.35
N PRO A 145 -4.48 -3.25 -18.68
CA PRO A 145 -3.18 -3.55 -18.12
C PRO A 145 -2.03 -3.30 -19.13
N PRO A 146 -1.06 -2.44 -18.80
CA PRO A 146 0.07 -2.15 -19.68
C PRO A 146 1.04 -3.34 -19.71
N VAL A 147 1.68 -3.57 -20.86
CA VAL A 147 2.67 -4.65 -21.04
C VAL A 147 3.81 -4.56 -20.03
N ALA A 148 4.21 -3.33 -19.66
CA ALA A 148 5.23 -3.07 -18.64
C ALA A 148 4.87 -3.64 -17.25
N ALA A 149 3.58 -3.88 -16.96
CA ALA A 149 3.11 -4.46 -15.71
C ALA A 149 3.04 -6.00 -15.73
N ALA A 150 3.42 -6.67 -16.83
CA ALA A 150 3.40 -8.13 -16.92
C ALA A 150 4.13 -8.84 -15.75
N PRO A 151 5.35 -8.42 -15.32
CA PRO A 151 6.04 -9.06 -14.20
C PRO A 151 5.27 -8.98 -12.87
N LEU A 152 4.50 -7.91 -12.65
CA LEU A 152 3.65 -7.75 -11.48
C LEU A 152 2.55 -8.83 -11.45
N TYR A 153 1.86 -9.03 -12.57
CA TYR A 153 0.78 -10.01 -12.65
C TYR A 153 1.28 -11.45 -12.55
N GLU A 154 2.45 -11.73 -13.09
CA GLU A 154 3.12 -13.02 -12.92
C GLU A 154 3.46 -13.29 -11.45
N ALA A 155 4.02 -12.29 -10.76
CA ALA A 155 4.33 -12.40 -9.33
C ALA A 155 3.07 -12.61 -8.48
N ILE A 156 1.98 -11.89 -8.76
CA ILE A 156 0.69 -12.05 -8.07
C ILE A 156 0.13 -13.45 -8.33
N ARG A 157 0.19 -13.95 -9.57
CA ARG A 157 -0.27 -15.30 -9.90
C ARG A 157 0.55 -16.36 -9.14
N ALA A 158 1.87 -16.27 -9.18
CA ALA A 158 2.75 -17.19 -8.48
C ALA A 158 2.55 -17.16 -6.96
N ALA A 159 2.19 -16.01 -6.38
CA ALA A 159 1.88 -15.90 -4.96
C ALA A 159 0.52 -16.51 -4.58
N MET A 160 -0.47 -16.51 -5.48
CA MET A 160 -1.78 -17.14 -5.27
C MET A 160 -1.76 -18.66 -5.44
N GLU A 161 -0.78 -19.22 -6.15
CA GLU A 161 -0.64 -20.65 -6.42
C GLU A 161 0.16 -21.41 -5.34
N ARG A 162 0.55 -20.75 -4.25
CA ARG A 162 1.25 -21.33 -3.09
C ARG A 162 0.34 -21.44 -1.89
#